data_AF-A0A956SX81-F1
#
_entry.id   AF-A0A956SX81-F1
#
_cell.length_a   1.000
_cell.length_b   1.000
_cell.length_c   1.000
_cell.angle_alpha   90.00
_cell.angle_beta   90.00
_cell.angle_gamma   90.00
#
_symmetry.space_group_name_H-M   'P 1'
#
loop_
_entity.id
_entity.type
_entity.pdbx_description
1 polymer ?
#
loop_
_entity_poly.entity_id
_entity_poly.type
_entity_poly.pdbx_seq_one_letter_code
_entity_poly.pdbx_strand_id
1 'polypeptide(L)'
;IGSISNLGGIVSRTTPCFFAVMGDQSNVDPMLGAPTDVGDGVMVLPPLAGSPAIDAGGPEACSAIDQAHDARPADGDMNGSAICDAGAIEFGAEPADFCPPDFAGVGNQLDDAVNDIGDGPSGDATP
;
A
#
# COMPACT_ATOMS: atom_id res chain seq x y z
N ILE A 1 -18.37 20.54 15.26
CA ILE A 1 -17.00 20.38 14.72
C ILE A 1 -16.50 19.02 15.19
N GLY A 2 -16.08 18.14 14.28
CA GLY A 2 -15.49 16.85 14.63
C GLY A 2 -14.05 17.04 15.09
N SER A 3 -13.58 16.20 16.01
CA SER A 3 -12.15 16.10 16.33
C SER A 3 -11.47 15.20 15.32
N ILE A 4 -10.32 15.61 14.80
CA ILE A 4 -9.38 14.69 14.13
C ILE A 4 -8.54 14.06 15.25
N SER A 5 -8.62 12.75 15.41
CA SER A 5 -7.75 11.99 16.31
C SER A 5 -6.46 11.62 15.59
N ASN A 6 -5.33 12.07 16.11
CA ASN A 6 -4.02 11.63 15.65
C ASN A 6 -3.75 10.21 16.18
N LEU A 7 -3.49 9.26 15.29
CA LEU A 7 -3.18 7.86 15.61
C LEU A 7 -1.67 7.55 15.48
N GLY A 8 -0.84 8.58 15.29
CA GLY A 8 0.60 8.47 15.06
C GLY A 8 0.97 8.40 13.58
N GLY A 9 2.26 8.53 13.30
CA GLY A 9 2.86 8.33 11.98
C GLY A 9 2.74 9.51 11.02
N ILE A 10 2.54 10.72 11.53
CA ILE A 10 2.58 11.92 10.68
C ILE A 10 4.06 12.31 10.47
N VAL A 11 4.48 12.51 9.22
CA VAL A 11 5.84 13.00 8.88
C VAL A 11 5.74 14.37 8.22
N SER A 12 6.33 15.40 8.82
CA SER A 12 6.19 16.78 8.33
C SER A 12 7.46 17.61 8.47
N ARG A 13 7.72 18.42 7.44
CA ARG A 13 8.79 19.45 7.43
C ARG A 13 8.53 20.62 8.37
N THR A 14 7.32 20.74 8.92
CA THR A 14 6.96 21.80 9.86
C THR A 14 6.63 21.20 11.22
N THR A 15 6.53 22.05 12.24
CA THR A 15 6.04 21.67 13.57
C THR A 15 4.57 22.09 13.71
N PRO A 16 3.60 21.30 13.20
CA PRO A 16 2.19 21.52 13.43
C PRO A 16 1.84 21.36 14.91
N CYS A 17 0.82 22.09 15.30
CA CYS A 17 0.19 22.05 16.61
C CYS A 17 -0.72 20.82 16.74
N PHE A 18 -0.19 19.58 16.60
CA PHE A 18 -0.89 18.33 16.99
C PHE A 18 -0.02 17.04 16.99
N PHE A 19 1.32 17.18 17.00
CA PHE A 19 2.23 16.04 17.17
C PHE A 19 2.36 15.67 18.64
N ALA A 20 1.75 14.57 19.06
CA ALA A 20 1.71 14.18 20.46
C ALA A 20 1.67 12.66 20.67
N VAL A 21 1.78 11.87 19.59
CA VAL A 21 1.67 10.42 19.62
C VAL A 21 2.96 9.79 19.10
N MET A 22 3.26 8.56 19.51
CA MET A 22 4.42 7.82 19.00
C MET A 22 4.36 7.65 17.48
N GLY A 23 5.51 7.70 16.82
CA GLY A 23 5.62 7.62 15.36
C GLY A 23 5.51 8.97 14.65
N ASP A 24 5.06 10.01 15.33
CA ASP A 24 5.04 11.37 14.79
C ASP A 24 6.46 11.94 14.61
N GLN A 25 6.77 12.42 13.41
CA GLN A 25 8.05 12.99 13.03
C GLN A 25 7.89 14.45 12.60
N SER A 26 8.33 15.36 13.46
CA SER A 26 8.27 16.81 13.23
C SER A 26 9.61 17.37 12.76
N ASN A 27 9.57 18.39 11.89
CA ASN A 27 10.77 18.99 11.30
C ASN A 27 11.65 17.97 10.54
N VAL A 28 11.01 16.97 9.92
CA VAL A 28 11.62 15.92 9.11
C VAL A 28 11.09 16.02 7.69
N ASP A 29 11.98 15.91 6.71
CA ASP A 29 11.58 15.82 5.32
C ASP A 29 11.06 14.41 5.01
N PRO A 30 9.79 14.23 4.58
CA PRO A 30 9.29 12.91 4.20
C PRO A 30 9.96 12.37 2.92
N MET A 31 10.83 13.13 2.24
CA MET A 31 11.59 12.64 1.08
C MET A 31 10.70 11.99 0.02
N LEU A 32 9.65 12.70 -0.39
CA LEU A 32 8.70 12.24 -1.41
C LEU A 32 9.19 12.61 -2.82
N GLY A 33 8.85 11.77 -3.79
CA GLY A 33 9.11 11.95 -5.21
C GLY A 33 8.15 12.95 -5.87
N ALA A 34 8.23 13.02 -7.20
CA ALA A 34 7.31 13.83 -8.00
C ALA A 34 5.90 13.21 -8.04
N PRO A 35 4.85 14.02 -8.28
CA PRO A 35 3.50 13.51 -8.52
C PRO A 35 3.50 12.42 -9.59
N THR A 36 2.95 11.26 -9.26
CA THR A 36 2.85 10.10 -10.14
C THR A 36 1.39 9.67 -10.23
N ASP A 37 0.91 9.31 -11.43
CA ASP A 37 -0.44 8.79 -11.65
C ASP A 37 -0.45 7.28 -11.32
N VAL A 38 -1.31 6.86 -10.41
CA VAL A 38 -1.49 5.45 -10.00
C VAL A 38 -2.76 4.82 -10.58
N GLY A 39 -3.39 5.47 -11.56
CA GLY A 39 -4.59 4.99 -12.23
C GLY A 39 -5.78 5.93 -12.05
N ASP A 40 -6.70 5.91 -13.00
CA ASP A 40 -7.94 6.71 -12.99
C ASP A 40 -7.74 8.23 -12.77
N GLY A 41 -6.54 8.75 -13.07
CA GLY A 41 -6.18 10.15 -12.86
C GLY A 41 -5.89 10.51 -11.40
N VAL A 42 -5.65 9.50 -10.55
CA VAL A 42 -5.27 9.68 -9.15
C VAL A 42 -3.77 9.93 -9.06
N MET A 43 -3.42 11.15 -8.64
CA MET A 43 -2.02 11.56 -8.46
C MET A 43 -1.57 11.40 -7.01
N VAL A 44 -0.42 10.76 -6.81
CA VAL A 44 0.20 10.53 -5.50
C VAL A 44 1.65 11.01 -5.46
N LEU A 45 2.17 11.21 -4.25
CA LEU A 45 3.57 11.56 -4.01
C LEU A 45 4.27 10.35 -3.35
N PRO A 46 4.94 9.49 -4.13
CA PRO A 46 5.51 8.25 -3.59
C PRO A 46 6.74 8.55 -2.70
N PRO A 47 6.95 7.81 -1.60
CA PRO A 47 8.21 7.86 -0.86
C PRO A 47 9.40 7.48 -1.75
N LEU A 48 10.54 8.14 -1.56
CA LEU A 48 11.81 7.73 -2.16
C LEU A 48 12.48 6.66 -1.28
N ALA A 49 13.36 5.84 -1.85
CA ALA A 49 14.14 4.87 -1.08
C ALA A 49 14.90 5.56 0.08
N GLY A 50 14.78 4.99 1.29
CA GLY A 50 15.34 5.57 2.51
C GLY A 50 14.57 6.75 3.08
N SER A 51 13.34 6.98 2.61
CA SER A 51 12.45 8.02 3.12
C SER A 51 12.08 7.77 4.60
N PRO A 52 12.02 8.80 5.45
CA PRO A 52 11.48 8.70 6.80
C PRO A 52 9.98 8.36 6.89
N ALA A 53 9.28 8.36 5.75
CA ALA A 53 7.88 7.94 5.67
C ALA A 53 7.72 6.42 5.53
N ILE A 54 8.80 5.70 5.16
CA ILE A 54 8.78 4.24 5.05
C ILE A 54 8.64 3.63 6.44
N ASP A 55 7.73 2.67 6.59
CA ASP A 55 7.45 1.94 7.83
C ASP A 55 7.16 2.86 9.04
N ALA A 56 6.64 4.07 8.78
CA ALA A 56 6.48 5.14 9.77
C ALA A 56 5.04 5.39 10.20
N GLY A 57 4.08 4.63 9.69
CA GLY A 57 2.66 4.75 10.01
C GLY A 57 2.31 4.35 11.44
N GLY A 58 1.15 4.82 11.91
CA GLY A 58 0.59 4.35 13.17
C GLY A 58 0.05 2.92 13.04
N PRO A 59 0.26 2.01 14.01
CA PRO A 59 -0.15 0.61 13.90
C PRO A 59 -1.67 0.42 13.76
N GLU A 60 -2.46 1.38 14.25
CA GLU A 60 -3.93 1.39 14.16
C GLU A 60 -4.45 2.17 12.93
N ALA A 61 -3.54 2.76 12.13
CA ALA A 61 -3.88 3.64 11.01
C ALA A 61 -3.72 2.98 9.63
N CYS A 62 -3.29 1.71 9.59
CA CYS A 62 -3.05 0.99 8.34
C CYS A 62 -4.37 0.48 7.76
N SER A 63 -4.82 1.08 6.67
CA SER A 63 -5.85 0.50 5.81
C SER A 63 -5.34 -0.80 5.17
N ALA A 64 -6.22 -1.69 4.72
CA ALA A 64 -5.81 -2.94 4.06
C ALA A 64 -5.16 -2.71 2.68
N ILE A 65 -5.50 -1.60 2.03
CA ILE A 65 -4.99 -1.20 0.71
C ILE A 65 -4.63 0.28 0.71
N ASP A 66 -3.72 0.68 -0.17
CA ASP A 66 -3.31 2.06 -0.39
C ASP A 66 -4.09 2.75 -1.54
N GLN A 67 -3.69 3.95 -1.95
CA GLN A 67 -4.34 4.68 -3.05
C GLN A 67 -4.00 4.16 -4.45
N ALA A 68 -2.97 3.32 -4.60
CA ALA A 68 -2.66 2.58 -5.83
C ALA A 68 -3.36 1.21 -5.87
N HIS A 69 -4.05 0.83 -4.79
CA HIS A 69 -4.60 -0.50 -4.56
C HIS A 69 -3.55 -1.59 -4.30
N ASP A 70 -2.40 -1.19 -3.78
CA ASP A 70 -1.39 -2.13 -3.30
C ASP A 70 -1.70 -2.54 -1.85
N ALA A 71 -1.27 -3.75 -1.47
CA ALA A 71 -1.52 -4.30 -0.14
C ALA A 71 -0.73 -3.55 0.95
N ARG A 72 -1.32 -3.43 2.14
CA ARG A 72 -0.64 -2.88 3.32
C ARG A 72 -0.87 -3.77 4.56
N PRO A 73 0.07 -3.80 5.53
CA PRO A 73 1.40 -3.18 5.49
C PRO A 73 2.42 -4.01 4.69
N ALA A 74 3.41 -3.33 4.09
CA ALA A 74 4.63 -3.92 3.55
C ALA A 74 5.80 -3.73 4.53
N ASP A 75 6.92 -4.44 4.30
CA ASP A 75 8.19 -4.24 5.02
C ASP A 75 9.14 -3.47 4.09
N GLY A 76 8.96 -2.15 4.03
CA GLY A 76 9.57 -1.29 3.02
C GLY A 76 11.08 -1.07 3.22
N ASP A 77 11.57 -1.17 4.45
CA ASP A 77 12.99 -1.09 4.80
C ASP A 77 13.70 -2.47 4.91
N MET A 78 12.94 -3.56 4.76
CA MET A 78 13.39 -4.95 4.81
C MET A 78 14.03 -5.36 6.15
N ASN A 79 13.59 -4.78 7.26
CA ASN A 79 14.11 -5.10 8.60
C ASN A 79 13.43 -6.35 9.22
N GLY A 80 12.42 -6.93 8.57
CA GLY A 80 11.64 -8.07 9.03
C GLY A 80 10.35 -7.71 9.76
N SER A 81 9.95 -6.44 9.78
CA SER A 81 8.74 -5.95 10.42
C SER A 81 7.92 -5.08 9.45
N ALA A 82 6.83 -5.64 8.94
CA ALA A 82 5.89 -4.88 8.12
C ALA A 82 5.11 -3.85 8.95
N ILE A 83 5.28 -2.56 8.63
CA ILE A 83 4.56 -1.43 9.22
C ILE A 83 4.12 -0.55 8.07
N CYS A 84 2.90 -0.02 8.10
CA CYS A 84 2.47 0.76 6.97
C CYS A 84 3.24 2.08 6.81
N ASP A 85 3.37 2.54 5.58
CA ASP A 85 4.00 3.82 5.31
C ASP A 85 3.15 5.00 5.80
N ALA A 86 3.82 6.08 6.17
CA ALA A 86 3.19 7.35 6.44
C ALA A 86 2.78 8.03 5.12
N GLY A 87 1.52 7.83 4.70
CA GLY A 87 0.99 8.54 3.53
C GLY A 87 -0.06 7.76 2.75
N ALA A 88 -0.14 8.09 1.47
CA ALA A 88 -1.14 7.58 0.54
C ALA A 88 -0.76 6.26 -0.13
N ILE A 89 0.53 5.95 -0.21
CA ILE A 89 1.09 4.82 -0.94
C ILE A 89 2.07 4.08 -0.06
N GLU A 90 2.17 2.78 -0.28
CA GLU A 90 3.08 1.86 0.41
C GLU A 90 4.33 1.56 -0.45
N PHE A 91 5.51 1.85 0.07
CA PHE A 91 6.77 1.58 -0.61
C PHE A 91 7.12 0.09 -0.55
N GLY A 92 7.38 -0.52 -1.71
CA GLY A 92 7.72 -1.94 -1.79
C GLY A 92 6.54 -2.88 -1.58
N ALA A 93 5.31 -2.37 -1.65
CA ALA A 93 4.12 -3.20 -1.67
C ALA A 93 3.92 -3.88 -3.02
N GLU A 94 3.26 -5.04 -2.96
CA GLU A 94 2.75 -5.75 -4.12
C GLU A 94 1.27 -5.38 -4.32
N PRO A 95 0.74 -5.50 -5.55
CA PRO A 95 -0.68 -5.31 -5.82
C PRO A 95 -1.52 -6.11 -4.83
N ALA A 96 -2.52 -5.48 -4.22
CA ALA A 96 -3.44 -6.22 -3.39
C ALA A 96 -4.13 -7.26 -4.28
N ASP A 97 -4.08 -8.53 -3.87
CA ASP A 97 -4.88 -9.57 -4.49
C ASP A 97 -6.35 -9.18 -4.35
N PHE A 98 -6.87 -8.47 -5.35
CA PHE A 98 -8.29 -8.39 -5.60
C PHE A 98 -8.71 -9.80 -5.95
N CYS A 99 -9.05 -10.59 -4.93
CA CYS A 99 -9.88 -11.74 -5.15
C CYS A 99 -11.32 -11.21 -5.25
N PRO A 100 -11.90 -10.96 -6.45
CA PRO A 100 -13.33 -11.08 -6.57
C PRO A 100 -13.72 -12.46 -6.03
N PRO A 101 -14.87 -12.62 -5.35
CA PRO A 101 -15.21 -13.83 -4.61
C PRO A 101 -15.36 -15.11 -5.46
N ASP A 102 -14.94 -15.12 -6.73
CA ASP A 102 -14.97 -16.24 -7.65
C ASP A 102 -13.59 -16.85 -8.01
N PHE A 103 -12.44 -16.30 -7.61
CA PHE A 103 -11.11 -16.90 -7.85
C PHE A 103 -10.17 -16.91 -6.63
N ALA A 104 -10.69 -17.29 -5.46
CA ALA A 104 -9.86 -17.56 -4.29
C ALA A 104 -9.13 -18.91 -4.46
N GLY A 105 -7.98 -18.89 -5.13
CA GLY A 105 -7.02 -19.98 -5.04
C GLY A 105 -6.19 -20.20 -6.29
N VAL A 106 -5.14 -19.40 -6.47
CA VAL A 106 -3.84 -19.83 -7.03
C VAL A 106 -2.79 -18.82 -6.57
N GLY A 107 -2.26 -19.04 -5.38
CA GLY A 107 -0.98 -18.41 -5.00
C GLY A 107 0.11 -19.06 -5.85
N ASN A 108 1.00 -18.23 -6.42
CA ASN A 108 2.08 -18.55 -7.36
C ASN A 108 1.72 -18.69 -8.85
N GLN A 109 1.27 -17.60 -9.48
CA GLN A 109 1.13 -17.51 -10.93
C GLN A 109 2.48 -17.43 -11.69
N LEU A 110 3.35 -18.43 -11.50
CA LEU A 110 4.42 -18.82 -12.43
C LEU A 110 4.33 -20.31 -12.82
N ASP A 111 3.42 -21.08 -12.19
CA ASP A 111 3.23 -22.51 -12.39
C ASP A 111 2.10 -22.80 -13.41
N ASP A 112 1.08 -21.94 -13.45
CA ASP A 112 -0.16 -22.20 -14.19
C ASP A 112 -0.16 -21.65 -15.62
N ALA A 113 0.67 -20.64 -15.93
CA ALA A 113 0.78 -20.12 -17.29
C ALA A 113 1.44 -21.11 -18.27
N VAL A 114 2.10 -22.16 -17.76
CA VAL A 114 2.73 -23.20 -18.61
C VAL A 114 1.78 -24.38 -18.85
N ASN A 115 0.74 -24.55 -18.03
CA ASN A 115 -0.24 -25.64 -18.17
C ASN A 115 -1.63 -25.20 -18.66
N ASP A 116 -1.92 -23.91 -18.69
CA ASP A 116 -3.15 -23.34 -19.28
C ASP A 116 -3.01 -23.00 -20.77
N ILE A 117 -2.32 -23.86 -21.53
CA ILE A 117 -2.43 -23.91 -23.01
C ILE A 117 -3.40 -25.04 -23.42
N GLY A 118 -4.00 -25.73 -22.44
CA GLY A 118 -4.80 -26.95 -22.63
C GLY A 118 -6.32 -26.79 -22.56
N ASP A 119 -6.85 -25.87 -21.76
CA ASP A 119 -8.29 -25.78 -21.52
C ASP A 119 -8.95 -24.77 -22.47
N GLY A 120 -9.00 -25.18 -23.75
CA GLY A 120 -9.95 -24.61 -24.70
C GLY A 120 -11.39 -24.70 -24.14
N PRO A 121 -12.33 -23.89 -24.65
CA PRO A 121 -13.67 -23.79 -24.10
C PRO A 121 -14.32 -25.18 -24.17
N SER A 122 -14.49 -25.83 -23.02
CA SER A 122 -15.24 -27.07 -22.93
C SER A 122 -16.68 -26.75 -23.32
N GLY A 123 -17.03 -27.11 -24.55
CA GLY A 123 -18.37 -26.92 -25.08
C GLY A 123 -19.40 -27.57 -24.18
N ASP A 124 -20.43 -26.81 -23.82
CA ASP A 124 -21.73 -27.38 -23.56
C ASP A 124 -22.62 -27.03 -24.76
N ALA A 125 -22.66 -27.99 -25.67
CA ALA A 125 -23.66 -28.04 -26.72
C ALA A 125 -24.78 -28.98 -26.27
N THR A 126 -26.00 -28.46 -26.28
CA THR A 126 -27.30 -29.16 -26.49
C THR A 126 -27.94 -29.84 -25.27
N PRO A 127 -29.28 -29.99 -25.21
CA PRO A 127 -30.28 -30.00 -26.30
C PRO A 127 -30.87 -28.64 -26.71
#